data_AF-L0G1Q9-F1
#
_entry.id   AF-L0G1Q9-F1
#
_cell.length_a   1.000
_cell.length_b   1.000
_cell.length_c   1.000
_cell.angle_alpha   90.00
_cell.angle_beta   90.00
_cell.angle_gamma   90.00
#
_symmetry.space_group_name_H-M   'P 1'
#
loop_
_entity.id
_entity.type
_entity.pdbx_description
1 polymer ?
#
loop_
_entity_poly.entity_id
_entity_poly.type
_entity_poly.pdbx_seq_one_letter_code
_entity_poly.pdbx_strand_id
1 'polypeptide(L)'
;MYPIEFKNTIRSTFLKVTVVLTIMCSFGCSEQQNEHVEKEKKAKFVLEDSIRIDIPYGFGVVTPEAKDSTVLLYSYIDEHFFLLDYSGEQALTEYYFRGDGPKEYSGILQYAGIYNKQPFFIDHQKILFFLPKENALDPVRWHYPFPVKHGGMPNLSADFLDHNKLFVNNLSPSIYVKKNTHVKPTLDTIPVWKYLEYDERVKRFEVKRKGFLNEKSGYYSDKRLFSYQFKSWVNKDKVYSLGGYVDEILVYDGLNSMYPTDNIQIKIPGFEQPKGFSEPLTINNHEEINDLSDKHSYISQTYLMENRQLFLTYSLGVNDIDLENRVFKGYWFNYEENKGKNVMLPKENGENSSWYNRIAYLGNNRFLFVQNNEKVERDFHTGYIYRLDHAN
;
A
#
# COMPACT_ATOMS: atom_id res chain seq x y z
N MET A 1 -16.99 -13.60 -87.47
CA MET A 1 -16.48 -14.85 -86.89
C MET A 1 -15.30 -14.48 -86.01
N TYR A 2 -15.56 -14.12 -84.74
CA TYR A 2 -14.50 -13.72 -83.81
C TYR A 2 -13.84 -14.97 -83.22
N PRO A 3 -12.50 -14.99 -83.10
CA PRO A 3 -11.76 -16.21 -82.80
C PRO A 3 -12.06 -16.69 -81.38
N ILE A 4 -12.19 -18.01 -81.26
CA ILE A 4 -12.48 -18.78 -80.04
C ILE A 4 -11.47 -18.46 -78.91
N GLU A 5 -10.28 -17.95 -79.26
CA GLU A 5 -9.24 -17.53 -78.33
C GLU A 5 -9.65 -16.34 -77.45
N PHE A 6 -10.45 -15.39 -77.95
CA PHE A 6 -10.85 -14.22 -77.15
C PHE A 6 -11.83 -14.58 -76.01
N LYS A 7 -12.67 -15.60 -76.23
CA LYS A 7 -13.59 -16.12 -75.20
C LYS A 7 -12.87 -16.88 -74.09
N ASN A 8 -11.79 -17.58 -74.41
CA ASN A 8 -11.02 -18.35 -73.42
C ASN A 8 -10.13 -17.44 -72.55
N THR A 9 -9.58 -16.36 -73.12
CA THR A 9 -8.80 -15.37 -72.36
C THR A 9 -9.69 -14.57 -71.42
N ILE A 10 -10.88 -14.14 -71.85
CA ILE A 10 -11.82 -13.42 -70.96
C ILE A 10 -12.32 -14.35 -69.84
N ARG A 11 -12.64 -15.62 -70.12
CA ARG A 11 -13.03 -16.60 -69.08
C ARG A 11 -11.90 -16.91 -68.10
N SER A 12 -10.66 -17.03 -68.57
CA SER A 12 -9.46 -17.23 -67.74
C SER A 12 -9.21 -16.04 -66.81
N THR A 13 -9.34 -14.82 -67.32
CA THR A 13 -9.16 -13.59 -66.52
C THR A 13 -10.31 -13.38 -65.55
N PHE A 14 -11.57 -13.64 -65.96
CA PHE A 14 -12.71 -13.60 -65.04
C PHE A 14 -12.57 -14.64 -63.93
N LEU A 15 -12.20 -15.89 -64.24
CA LEU A 15 -12.01 -16.95 -63.25
C LEU A 15 -10.89 -16.58 -62.25
N LYS A 16 -9.78 -15.99 -62.72
CA LYS A 16 -8.69 -15.53 -61.84
C LYS A 16 -9.12 -14.35 -60.96
N VAL A 17 -9.86 -13.39 -61.50
CA VAL A 17 -10.39 -12.25 -60.72
C VAL A 17 -11.43 -12.72 -59.70
N THR A 18 -12.32 -13.66 -60.06
CA THR A 18 -13.31 -14.22 -59.15
C THR A 18 -12.65 -15.05 -58.03
N VAL A 19 -11.62 -15.85 -58.32
CA VAL A 19 -10.87 -16.59 -57.30
C VAL A 19 -10.13 -15.64 -56.34
N VAL A 20 -9.49 -14.58 -56.84
CA VAL A 20 -8.83 -13.58 -55.98
C VAL A 20 -9.84 -12.80 -55.12
N LEU A 21 -11.00 -12.41 -55.66
CA LEU A 21 -12.07 -11.78 -54.88
C LEU A 21 -12.68 -12.73 -53.85
N THR A 22 -12.80 -14.03 -54.15
CA THR A 22 -13.36 -15.02 -53.22
C THR A 22 -12.39 -15.30 -52.07
N ILE A 23 -11.07 -15.33 -52.35
CA ILE A 23 -10.01 -15.42 -51.34
C ILE A 23 -9.99 -14.15 -50.47
N MET A 24 -10.10 -12.95 -51.06
CA MET A 24 -10.17 -11.70 -50.28
C MET A 24 -11.45 -11.59 -49.44
N CYS A 25 -12.59 -12.12 -49.90
CA CYS A 25 -13.81 -12.21 -49.10
C CYS A 25 -13.76 -13.29 -48.01
N SER A 26 -12.93 -14.34 -48.16
CA SER A 26 -12.75 -15.39 -47.14
C SER A 26 -11.64 -15.11 -46.13
N PHE A 27 -10.78 -14.11 -46.38
CA PHE A 27 -9.89 -13.51 -45.36
C PHE A 27 -10.45 -12.22 -44.73
N GLY A 28 -11.58 -11.70 -45.24
CA GLY A 28 -12.27 -10.50 -44.72
C GLY A 28 -13.38 -10.75 -43.71
N CYS A 29 -13.75 -12.02 -43.48
CA CYS A 29 -14.68 -12.44 -42.45
C CYS A 29 -14.11 -13.68 -41.74
N SER A 30 -13.10 -13.48 -40.89
CA SER A 30 -12.96 -14.40 -39.77
C SER A 30 -14.22 -14.21 -38.92
N GLU A 31 -15.06 -15.24 -38.89
CA GLU A 31 -16.08 -15.40 -37.86
C GLU A 31 -15.45 -15.03 -36.52
N GLN A 32 -15.88 -13.89 -35.97
CA GLN A 32 -16.02 -13.79 -34.53
C GLN A 32 -16.93 -14.96 -34.16
N GLN A 33 -16.32 -16.09 -33.82
CA GLN A 33 -16.95 -16.99 -32.87
C GLN A 33 -17.38 -16.08 -31.73
N ASN A 34 -18.69 -15.90 -31.62
CA ASN A 34 -19.35 -15.40 -30.43
C ASN A 34 -19.08 -16.41 -29.31
N GLU A 35 -17.83 -16.48 -28.88
CA GLU A 35 -17.57 -16.58 -27.47
C GLU A 35 -18.25 -15.36 -26.86
N HIS A 36 -19.42 -15.58 -26.29
CA HIS A 36 -19.90 -14.83 -25.14
C HIS A 36 -18.88 -15.03 -24.00
N VAL A 37 -17.63 -14.63 -24.21
CA VAL A 37 -16.78 -14.13 -23.16
C VAL A 37 -17.41 -12.80 -22.86
N GLU A 38 -18.28 -12.79 -21.85
CA GLU A 38 -18.45 -11.64 -21.00
C GLU A 38 -17.02 -11.17 -20.71
N LYS A 39 -16.54 -10.16 -21.46
CA LYS A 39 -15.27 -9.52 -21.18
C LYS A 39 -15.53 -8.90 -19.82
N GLU A 40 -15.19 -9.62 -18.75
CA GLU A 40 -15.11 -9.06 -17.41
C GLU A 40 -14.36 -7.76 -17.59
N LYS A 41 -15.08 -6.65 -17.42
CA LYS A 41 -14.48 -5.33 -17.53
C LYS A 41 -13.46 -5.27 -16.41
N LYS A 42 -12.19 -5.50 -16.77
CA LYS A 42 -11.08 -5.41 -15.83
C LYS A 42 -11.12 -4.02 -15.20
N ALA A 43 -11.05 -3.99 -13.87
CA ALA A 43 -10.96 -2.74 -13.15
C ALA A 43 -9.72 -1.97 -13.63
N LYS A 44 -9.86 -0.68 -13.87
CA LYS A 44 -8.80 0.14 -14.46
C LYS A 44 -8.82 1.55 -13.91
N PHE A 45 -7.65 2.17 -13.92
CA PHE A 45 -7.52 3.60 -13.65
C PHE A 45 -7.85 4.42 -14.91
N VAL A 46 -8.69 5.44 -14.75
CA VAL A 46 -9.03 6.44 -15.76
C VAL A 46 -8.50 7.79 -15.28
N LEU A 47 -7.65 8.43 -16.09
CA LEU A 47 -7.09 9.74 -15.75
C LEU A 47 -8.22 10.77 -15.70
N GLU A 48 -8.33 11.52 -14.60
CA GLU A 48 -9.29 12.61 -14.44
C GLU A 48 -8.60 13.98 -14.50
N ASP A 49 -7.45 14.13 -13.85
CA ASP A 49 -6.76 15.42 -13.72
C ASP A 49 -5.25 15.26 -13.48
N SER A 50 -4.52 16.37 -13.48
CA SER A 50 -3.12 16.46 -13.09
C SER A 50 -2.85 17.71 -12.27
N ILE A 51 -2.06 17.57 -11.21
CA ILE A 51 -1.65 18.66 -10.32
C ILE A 51 -0.13 18.83 -10.34
N ARG A 52 0.29 20.06 -10.07
CA ARG A 52 1.68 20.42 -9.84
C ARG A 52 1.96 20.39 -8.34
N ILE A 53 3.02 19.69 -7.94
CA ILE A 53 3.47 19.58 -6.54
C ILE A 53 4.83 20.25 -6.44
N ASP A 54 4.86 21.45 -5.85
CA ASP A 54 6.06 22.28 -5.70
C ASP A 54 6.85 21.90 -4.46
N ILE A 55 7.32 20.66 -4.42
CA ILE A 55 8.31 20.18 -3.46
C ILE A 55 9.59 19.90 -4.27
N PRO A 56 10.71 20.58 -3.97
CA PRO A 56 11.96 20.32 -4.64
C PRO A 56 12.49 18.92 -4.27
N TYR A 57 13.26 18.29 -5.16
CA TYR A 57 13.89 16.98 -4.95
C TYR A 57 12.91 15.84 -4.63
N GLY A 58 13.41 14.68 -4.19
CA GLY A 58 12.59 13.51 -3.90
C GLY A 58 11.75 13.68 -2.62
N PHE A 59 10.47 13.31 -2.68
CA PHE A 59 9.57 13.22 -1.54
C PHE A 59 8.79 11.90 -1.55
N GLY A 60 8.19 11.57 -0.41
CA GLY A 60 7.27 10.44 -0.25
C GLY A 60 5.93 10.85 0.38
N VAL A 61 4.89 10.06 0.08
CA VAL A 61 3.58 10.11 0.73
C VAL A 61 3.68 9.41 2.08
N VAL A 62 3.33 10.11 3.15
CA VAL A 62 3.35 9.62 4.53
C VAL A 62 2.00 9.00 4.91
N THR A 63 0.90 9.65 4.54
CA THR A 63 -0.46 9.14 4.75
C THR A 63 -0.98 8.52 3.45
N PRO A 64 -1.06 7.19 3.34
CA PRO A 64 -1.52 6.54 2.11
C PRO A 64 -2.98 6.82 1.79
N GLU A 65 -3.78 7.24 2.77
CA GLU A 65 -5.14 7.74 2.59
C GLU A 65 -5.25 9.22 2.98
N ALA A 66 -6.01 9.98 2.20
CA ALA A 66 -6.35 11.36 2.53
C ALA A 66 -7.19 11.42 3.81
N LYS A 67 -6.82 12.33 4.69
CA LYS A 67 -7.50 12.61 5.95
C LYS A 67 -7.86 14.09 5.97
N ASP A 68 -9.10 14.39 6.31
CA ASP A 68 -9.64 15.76 6.33
C ASP A 68 -9.41 16.54 5.02
N SER A 69 -9.49 15.83 3.88
CA SER A 69 -9.22 16.33 2.52
C SER A 69 -7.76 16.64 2.19
N THR A 70 -6.81 16.17 3.01
CA THR A 70 -5.38 16.42 2.80
C THR A 70 -4.55 15.15 2.86
N VAL A 71 -3.41 15.17 2.19
CA VAL A 71 -2.39 14.11 2.22
C VAL A 71 -1.11 14.68 2.81
N LEU A 72 -0.48 13.95 3.73
CA LEU A 72 0.81 14.32 4.32
C LEU A 72 1.95 13.80 3.46
N LEU A 73 2.88 14.69 3.10
CA LEU A 73 4.07 14.42 2.31
C LEU A 73 5.33 14.72 3.13
N TYR A 74 6.45 14.08 2.78
CA TYR A 74 7.76 14.27 3.42
C TYR A 74 8.86 14.41 2.37
N SER A 75 9.58 15.54 2.37
CA SER A 75 10.80 15.74 1.55
C SER A 75 11.96 14.97 2.18
N TYR A 76 12.66 14.14 1.39
CA TYR A 76 13.78 13.35 1.91
C TYR A 76 15.06 14.18 2.15
N ILE A 77 15.25 15.25 1.38
CA ILE A 77 16.46 16.08 1.43
C ILE A 77 16.33 17.15 2.51
N ASP A 78 15.20 17.86 2.49
CA ASP A 78 14.95 18.94 3.45
C ASP A 78 14.42 18.40 4.79
N GLU A 79 13.94 17.15 4.80
CA GLU A 79 13.29 16.51 5.94
C GLU A 79 12.05 17.25 6.45
N HIS A 80 11.37 17.98 5.57
CA HIS A 80 10.16 18.76 5.88
C HIS A 80 8.87 18.01 5.57
N PHE A 81 7.82 18.36 6.30
CA PHE A 81 6.47 17.87 6.06
C PHE A 81 5.63 18.91 5.33
N PHE A 82 4.80 18.42 4.41
CA PHE A 82 3.86 19.24 3.64
C PHE A 82 2.47 18.62 3.69
N LEU A 83 1.44 19.45 3.77
CA LEU A 83 0.07 19.03 3.48
C LEU A 83 -0.25 19.31 2.01
N LEU A 84 -0.89 18.36 1.35
CA LEU A 84 -1.41 18.51 0.00
C LEU A 84 -2.94 18.42 0.05
N ASP A 85 -3.61 19.53 -0.25
CA ASP A 85 -5.03 19.52 -0.60
C ASP A 85 -5.18 19.04 -2.06
N TYR A 86 -6.14 18.14 -2.29
CA TYR A 86 -6.41 17.60 -3.62
C TYR A 86 -7.42 18.43 -4.43
N SER A 87 -7.86 19.60 -3.91
CA SER A 87 -8.65 20.58 -4.67
C SER A 87 -7.90 21.24 -5.83
N GLY A 88 -6.57 21.03 -5.92
CA GLY A 88 -5.72 21.60 -6.97
C GLY A 88 -5.23 23.02 -6.67
N GLU A 89 -5.69 23.64 -5.57
CA GLU A 89 -5.13 24.88 -5.02
C GLU A 89 -4.14 24.53 -3.90
N GLN A 90 -2.87 24.89 -4.08
CA GLN A 90 -1.79 24.62 -3.12
C GLN A 90 -2.19 24.98 -1.68
N ALA A 91 -2.10 23.99 -0.78
CA ALA A 91 -1.97 24.24 0.65
C ALA A 91 -0.67 23.60 1.17
N LEU A 92 0.47 23.93 0.54
CA LEU A 92 1.80 23.60 1.07
C LEU A 92 2.05 24.43 2.34
N THR A 93 1.39 24.06 3.43
CA THR A 93 1.83 24.47 4.75
C THR A 93 3.02 23.60 5.07
N GLU A 94 4.19 24.21 5.12
CA GLU A 94 5.43 23.57 5.46
C GLU A 94 5.60 23.54 6.98
N TYR A 95 6.03 22.39 7.50
CA TYR A 95 6.25 22.18 8.92
C TYR A 95 7.72 21.81 9.16
N TYR A 96 8.45 22.70 9.86
CA TYR A 96 9.89 22.63 10.13
C TYR A 96 10.17 22.34 11.59
N PHE A 97 10.58 21.13 11.96
CA PHE A 97 10.69 20.84 13.40
C PHE A 97 11.76 19.81 13.79
N ARG A 98 12.81 19.56 13.01
CA ARG A 98 13.90 18.70 13.51
C ARG A 98 14.76 19.42 14.55
N GLY A 99 14.86 18.84 15.75
CA GLY A 99 15.76 19.32 16.80
C GLY A 99 15.38 18.79 18.19
N ASP A 100 16.02 19.31 19.23
CA ASP A 100 15.84 18.85 20.62
C ASP A 100 14.93 19.78 21.45
N GLY A 101 14.42 20.85 20.85
CA GLY A 101 13.52 21.80 21.47
C GLY A 101 12.16 21.21 21.86
N PRO A 102 11.41 21.87 22.76
CA PRO A 102 10.11 21.37 23.22
C PRO A 102 9.09 21.20 22.08
N LYS A 103 9.15 22.06 21.06
CA LYS A 103 8.28 22.06 19.88
C LYS A 103 8.89 21.35 18.66
N GLU A 104 10.06 20.75 18.81
CA GLU A 104 10.80 20.06 17.74
C GLU A 104 10.66 18.54 17.90
N TYR A 105 10.53 17.79 16.81
CA TYR A 105 10.66 16.34 16.82
C TYR A 105 12.14 15.93 16.82
N SER A 106 12.44 14.88 17.58
CA SER A 106 13.74 14.22 17.44
C SER A 106 13.89 13.67 16.03
N GLY A 107 15.09 13.67 15.44
CA GLY A 107 15.34 13.09 14.10
C GLY A 107 14.95 11.62 13.91
N ILE A 108 14.39 10.97 14.93
CA ILE A 108 13.76 9.65 14.92
C ILE A 108 12.24 9.83 15.03
N LEU A 109 11.56 9.87 13.88
CA LEU A 109 10.10 9.92 13.79
C LEU A 109 9.56 8.52 13.50
N GLN A 110 8.72 8.00 14.40
CA GLN A 110 8.16 6.66 14.24
C GLN A 110 6.81 6.69 13.55
N TYR A 111 5.96 7.64 13.93
CA TYR A 111 4.62 7.79 13.39
C TYR A 111 4.39 9.24 12.97
N ALA A 112 3.59 9.39 11.93
CA ALA A 112 3.02 10.65 11.55
C ALA A 112 1.61 10.41 11.02
N GLY A 113 0.77 11.43 11.13
CA GLY A 113 -0.60 11.37 10.63
C GLY A 113 -1.23 12.75 10.60
N ILE A 114 -2.51 12.79 10.26
CA ILE A 114 -3.33 14.01 10.24
C ILE A 114 -4.51 13.79 11.17
N TYR A 115 -4.79 14.77 12.01
CA TYR A 115 -5.96 14.80 12.89
C TYR A 115 -6.50 16.24 12.96
N ASN A 116 -7.81 16.42 12.73
CA ASN A 116 -8.44 17.74 12.71
C ASN A 116 -7.72 18.72 11.76
N LYS A 117 -7.40 18.28 10.55
CA LYS A 117 -6.65 19.04 9.52
C LYS A 117 -5.23 19.45 9.91
N GLN A 118 -4.65 18.84 10.93
CA GLN A 118 -3.33 19.18 11.45
C GLN A 118 -2.43 17.96 11.44
N PRO A 119 -1.16 18.10 11.02
CA PRO A 119 -0.24 17.01 11.17
C PRO A 119 0.11 16.83 12.65
N PHE A 120 0.26 15.57 13.04
CA PHE A 120 0.84 15.21 14.32
C PHE A 120 1.98 14.22 14.08
N PHE A 121 2.99 14.29 14.93
CA PHE A 121 4.16 13.44 14.86
C PHE A 121 4.37 12.74 16.20
N ILE A 122 4.82 11.50 16.13
CA ILE A 122 5.15 10.71 17.31
C ILE A 122 6.60 10.27 17.18
N ASP A 123 7.45 10.88 18.00
CA ASP A 123 8.84 10.47 18.15
C ASP A 123 8.97 9.46 19.31
N HIS A 124 10.18 9.12 19.72
CA HIS A 124 10.41 8.13 20.77
C HIS A 124 10.10 8.64 22.21
N GLN A 125 9.81 9.93 22.41
CA GLN A 125 9.63 10.57 23.73
C GLN A 125 8.26 11.26 23.88
N LYS A 126 7.71 11.81 22.80
CA LYS A 126 6.54 12.68 22.80
C LYS A 126 5.71 12.55 21.53
N ILE A 127 4.45 12.94 21.67
CA ILE A 127 3.50 13.22 20.61
C ILE A 127 3.46 14.75 20.46
N LEU A 128 3.64 15.22 19.25
CA LEU A 128 3.67 16.63 18.88
C LEU A 128 2.51 16.92 17.94
N PHE A 129 1.76 17.98 18.22
CA PHE A 129 0.69 18.47 17.34
C PHE A 129 1.10 19.81 16.73
N PHE A 130 0.93 19.96 15.43
CA PHE A 130 1.38 21.14 14.71
C PHE A 130 0.19 21.93 14.15
N LEU A 131 0.05 23.18 14.59
CA LEU A 131 -0.81 24.15 13.93
C LEU A 131 -0.09 24.79 12.74
N PRO A 132 -0.78 25.11 11.63
CA PRO A 132 -0.26 26.03 10.63
C PRO A 132 0.17 27.34 11.30
N LYS A 133 1.43 27.74 11.13
CA LYS A 133 2.11 28.93 11.70
C LYS A 133 2.25 28.93 13.25
N GLU A 134 3.49 28.72 13.70
CA GLU A 134 4.12 28.97 15.03
C GLU A 134 3.44 28.49 16.34
N ASN A 135 2.19 28.04 16.31
CA ASN A 135 1.46 27.60 17.49
C ASN A 135 1.44 26.07 17.62
N ALA A 136 2.60 25.42 17.70
CA ALA A 136 2.61 24.02 18.14
C ALA A 136 1.96 23.92 19.54
N LEU A 137 1.04 22.97 19.71
CA LEU A 137 0.48 22.65 21.02
C LEU A 137 1.58 22.06 21.90
N ASP A 138 1.39 22.13 23.23
CA ASP A 138 2.36 21.56 24.14
C ASP A 138 2.58 20.07 23.85
N PRO A 139 3.84 19.60 23.80
CA PRO A 139 4.16 18.21 23.54
C PRO A 139 3.53 17.31 24.60
N VAL A 140 2.79 16.31 24.16
CA VAL A 140 2.21 15.31 25.05
C VAL A 140 3.18 14.15 25.17
N ARG A 141 3.67 13.89 26.39
CA ARG A 141 4.60 12.77 26.60
C ARG A 141 3.92 11.44 26.28
N TRP A 142 4.69 10.47 25.82
CA TRP A 142 4.30 9.07 25.79
C TRP A 142 5.54 8.21 26.04
N HIS A 143 5.35 6.99 26.54
CA HIS A 143 6.49 6.11 26.78
C HIS A 143 6.64 5.13 25.62
N TYR A 144 7.70 5.30 24.83
CA TYR A 144 8.07 4.32 23.83
C TYR A 144 9.16 3.37 24.33
N PRO A 145 8.92 2.05 24.38
CA PRO A 145 9.88 1.11 24.96
C PRO A 145 11.04 0.71 24.04
N PHE A 146 11.09 1.18 22.79
CA PHE A 146 12.13 0.80 21.82
C PHE A 146 12.84 2.00 21.20
N PRO A 147 14.15 2.18 21.41
CA PRO A 147 14.90 3.20 20.70
C PRO A 147 15.00 2.82 19.22
N VAL A 148 14.32 3.58 18.36
CA VAL A 148 14.56 3.51 16.90
C VAL A 148 15.82 4.33 16.64
N LYS A 149 16.77 3.76 15.88
CA LYS A 149 18.10 4.38 15.65
C LYS A 149 18.23 5.05 14.29
N HIS A 150 17.19 5.03 13.47
CA HIS A 150 17.22 5.52 12.10
C HIS A 150 16.22 6.66 11.93
N GLY A 151 16.69 7.78 11.38
CA GLY A 151 15.85 8.88 10.91
C GLY A 151 15.35 8.65 9.49
N GLY A 152 14.47 9.54 9.02
CA GLY A 152 13.88 9.49 7.68
C GLY A 152 12.35 9.53 7.72
N MET A 153 11.72 9.20 6.59
CA MET A 153 10.26 9.22 6.46
C MET A 153 9.62 8.23 7.46
N PRO A 154 8.62 8.68 8.25
CA PRO A 154 7.84 7.78 9.10
C PRO A 154 7.22 6.68 8.26
N ASN A 155 7.43 5.43 8.66
CA ASN A 155 6.95 4.25 7.93
C ASN A 155 5.80 3.54 8.65
N LEU A 156 5.36 4.07 9.80
CA LEU A 156 4.19 3.59 10.52
C LEU A 156 3.09 4.64 10.54
N SER A 157 1.85 4.17 10.44
CA SER A 157 0.68 5.02 10.60
C SER A 157 0.19 5.04 12.05
N ALA A 158 -0.35 6.19 12.43
CA ALA A 158 -1.11 6.39 13.65
C ALA A 158 -2.40 7.13 13.27
N ASP A 159 -3.50 6.80 13.95
CA ASP A 159 -4.81 7.37 13.72
C ASP A 159 -5.46 7.71 15.06
N PHE A 160 -5.88 8.96 15.22
CA PHE A 160 -6.73 9.34 16.35
C PHE A 160 -8.15 8.80 16.13
N LEU A 161 -8.69 8.16 17.16
CA LEU A 161 -10.09 7.72 17.20
C LEU A 161 -10.99 8.80 17.82
N ASP A 162 -10.44 9.54 18.80
CA ASP A 162 -10.97 10.80 19.33
C ASP A 162 -9.81 11.58 19.97
N HIS A 163 -10.07 12.76 20.56
CA HIS A 163 -9.05 13.63 21.15
C HIS A 163 -8.16 12.95 22.21
N ASN A 164 -8.66 11.90 22.87
CA ASN A 164 -7.98 11.21 23.96
C ASN A 164 -7.62 9.77 23.60
N LYS A 165 -7.89 9.31 22.38
CA LYS A 165 -7.73 7.93 21.96
C LYS A 165 -6.94 7.85 20.68
N LEU A 166 -5.85 7.09 20.74
CA LEU A 166 -4.92 6.92 19.64
C LEU A 166 -4.76 5.43 19.31
N PHE A 167 -4.87 5.10 18.03
CA PHE A 167 -4.58 3.79 17.48
C PHE A 167 -3.26 3.86 16.72
N VAL A 168 -2.34 2.96 17.00
CA VAL A 168 -1.04 2.91 16.31
C VAL A 168 -0.76 1.49 15.83
N ASN A 169 -0.22 1.39 14.61
CA ASN A 169 0.36 0.14 14.13
C ASN A 169 1.64 -0.16 14.92
N ASN A 170 1.94 -1.42 15.18
CA ASN A 170 3.16 -1.72 15.92
C ASN A 170 4.39 -1.79 15.00
N LEU A 171 5.57 -1.53 15.57
CA LEU A 171 6.83 -1.69 14.86
C LEU A 171 7.09 -3.15 14.44
N SER A 172 7.87 -3.29 13.37
CA SER A 172 8.39 -4.56 12.86
C SER A 172 8.95 -5.45 13.99
N PRO A 173 8.71 -6.78 13.94
CA PRO A 173 9.26 -7.75 14.87
C PRO A 173 10.77 -7.63 15.09
N SER A 174 11.50 -7.18 14.07
CA SER A 174 12.95 -6.97 14.09
C SER A 174 13.46 -6.19 15.31
N ILE A 175 12.67 -5.24 15.80
CA ILE A 175 13.02 -4.37 16.92
C ILE A 175 12.85 -5.07 18.27
N TYR A 176 11.90 -5.99 18.35
CA TYR A 176 11.65 -6.83 19.52
C TYR A 176 12.73 -7.92 19.64
N VAL A 177 13.10 -8.54 18.52
CA VAL A 177 14.05 -9.65 18.45
C VAL A 177 15.46 -9.22 18.87
N LYS A 178 15.94 -8.07 18.36
CA LYS A 178 17.31 -7.57 18.64
C LYS A 178 17.60 -7.33 20.13
N LYS A 179 16.57 -7.22 20.98
CA LYS A 179 16.70 -7.00 22.42
C LYS A 179 16.80 -8.31 23.21
N ASN A 180 16.29 -9.42 22.68
CA ASN A 180 16.27 -10.73 23.33
C ASN A 180 17.13 -11.72 22.52
N THR A 181 18.45 -11.68 22.70
CA THR A 181 19.41 -12.55 22.00
C THR A 181 19.30 -14.05 22.32
N HIS A 182 18.44 -14.44 23.27
CA HIS A 182 18.34 -15.82 23.78
C HIS A 182 16.95 -16.45 23.61
N VAL A 183 15.96 -15.71 23.11
CA VAL A 183 14.61 -16.22 22.86
C VAL A 183 14.28 -15.95 21.41
N LYS A 184 14.09 -16.99 20.60
CA LYS A 184 13.48 -16.83 19.27
C LYS A 184 12.08 -16.30 19.50
N PRO A 185 11.78 -15.04 19.16
CA PRO A 185 10.46 -14.49 19.45
C PRO A 185 9.49 -15.10 18.45
N THR A 186 8.41 -15.66 18.98
CA THR A 186 7.26 -16.09 18.19
C THR A 186 6.39 -14.85 17.90
N LEU A 187 5.92 -14.70 16.65
CA LEU A 187 5.21 -13.48 16.23
C LEU A 187 3.90 -13.22 17.00
N ASP A 188 3.31 -14.26 17.57
CA ASP A 188 2.16 -14.19 18.49
C ASP A 188 2.45 -13.41 19.79
N THR A 189 3.72 -13.27 20.19
CA THR A 189 4.11 -12.44 21.36
C THR A 189 4.32 -10.97 21.01
N ILE A 190 4.31 -10.62 19.72
CA ILE A 190 4.59 -9.28 19.24
C ILE A 190 3.25 -8.61 18.93
N PRO A 191 2.97 -7.43 19.52
CA PRO A 191 1.74 -6.74 19.20
C PRO A 191 1.70 -6.39 17.71
N VAL A 192 0.53 -6.47 17.09
CA VAL A 192 0.28 -6.02 15.72
C VAL A 192 -0.19 -4.57 15.71
N TRP A 193 -0.97 -4.19 16.73
CA TRP A 193 -1.47 -2.85 16.95
C TRP A 193 -1.53 -2.53 18.44
N LYS A 194 -1.56 -1.25 18.78
CA LYS A 194 -1.74 -0.76 20.15
C LYS A 194 -2.82 0.32 20.17
N TYR A 195 -3.57 0.32 21.25
CA TYR A 195 -4.54 1.37 21.56
C TYR A 195 -4.12 2.09 22.83
N LEU A 196 -4.02 3.41 22.71
CA LEU A 196 -3.56 4.31 23.74
C LEU A 196 -4.67 5.25 24.15
N GLU A 197 -4.75 5.53 25.44
CA GLU A 197 -5.63 6.57 25.99
C GLU A 197 -4.80 7.59 26.76
N TYR A 198 -5.18 8.87 26.63
CA TYR A 198 -4.62 9.93 27.45
C TYR A 198 -5.06 9.78 28.90
N ASP A 199 -4.11 9.69 29.83
CA ASP A 199 -4.36 9.61 31.27
C ASP A 199 -4.02 10.95 31.93
N GLU A 200 -5.06 11.71 32.29
CA GLU A 200 -4.97 13.03 32.92
C GLU A 200 -4.12 13.05 34.20
N ARG A 201 -4.08 11.93 34.94
CA ARG A 201 -3.35 11.86 36.23
C ARG A 201 -1.84 11.91 36.03
N VAL A 202 -1.38 11.35 34.93
CA VAL A 202 0.05 11.27 34.56
C VAL A 202 0.40 12.15 33.37
N LYS A 203 -0.59 12.86 32.80
CA LYS A 203 -0.49 13.77 31.66
C LYS A 203 0.26 13.16 30.47
N ARG A 204 -0.08 11.92 30.12
CA ARG A 204 0.54 11.19 28.99
C ARG A 204 -0.40 10.14 28.41
N PHE A 205 -0.15 9.78 27.15
CA PHE A 205 -0.79 8.63 26.53
C PHE A 205 -0.21 7.33 27.10
N GLU A 206 -1.11 6.43 27.51
CA GLU A 206 -0.79 5.11 28.08
C GLU A 206 -1.36 4.02 27.20
N VAL A 207 -0.58 2.94 27.01
CA VAL A 207 -1.07 1.76 26.29
C VAL A 207 -2.12 1.06 27.14
N LYS A 208 -3.37 1.07 26.69
CA LYS A 208 -4.49 0.39 27.38
C LYS A 208 -4.74 -1.00 26.83
N ARG A 209 -4.55 -1.20 25.52
CA ARG A 209 -4.80 -2.48 24.83
C ARG A 209 -3.77 -2.72 23.73
N LYS A 210 -3.63 -4.00 23.38
CA LYS A 210 -2.71 -4.51 22.34
C LYS A 210 -3.43 -5.65 21.63
N GLY A 211 -3.31 -5.70 20.32
CA GLY A 211 -3.67 -6.88 19.54
C GLY A 211 -2.44 -7.68 19.19
N PHE A 212 -2.57 -8.99 19.17
CA PHE A 212 -1.54 -9.97 18.86
C PHE A 212 -2.02 -10.89 17.74
N LEU A 213 -1.10 -11.66 17.17
CA LEU A 213 -1.46 -12.80 16.32
C LEU A 213 -1.91 -13.96 17.21
N ASN A 214 -2.69 -14.89 16.65
CA ASN A 214 -3.06 -16.08 17.43
C ASN A 214 -1.85 -17.03 17.57
N GLU A 215 -1.84 -17.88 18.60
CA GLU A 215 -0.74 -18.84 18.86
C GLU A 215 -0.55 -19.88 17.73
N LYS A 216 -1.52 -19.97 16.80
CA LYS A 216 -1.49 -20.86 15.62
C LYS A 216 -1.05 -20.15 14.35
N SER A 217 -0.87 -18.83 14.39
CA SER A 217 -0.42 -18.01 13.27
C SER A 217 1.09 -18.24 13.15
N GLY A 218 1.42 -19.38 12.57
CA GLY A 218 2.78 -19.81 12.35
C GLY A 218 3.45 -18.85 11.39
N TYR A 219 4.52 -18.21 11.84
CA TYR A 219 5.33 -17.36 10.99
C TYR A 219 6.78 -17.62 11.41
N TYR A 220 7.37 -18.69 10.86
CA TYR A 220 8.57 -19.29 11.43
C TYR A 220 9.81 -19.15 10.55
N SER A 221 9.89 -18.23 9.59
CA SER A 221 11.18 -17.98 8.91
C SER A 221 11.97 -16.91 9.64
N ASP A 222 13.18 -17.26 10.12
CA ASP A 222 14.11 -16.31 10.74
C ASP A 222 14.53 -15.22 9.73
N LYS A 223 14.66 -15.52 8.43
CA LYS A 223 14.93 -14.51 7.38
C LYS A 223 13.77 -13.51 7.24
N ARG A 224 12.52 -13.96 7.36
CA ARG A 224 11.30 -13.17 7.06
C ARG A 224 10.70 -12.48 8.29
N LEU A 225 11.01 -12.96 9.48
CA LEU A 225 10.57 -12.39 10.74
C LEU A 225 10.86 -10.88 10.81
N PHE A 226 12.04 -10.48 10.34
CA PHE A 226 12.51 -9.09 10.43
C PHE A 226 11.85 -8.14 9.42
N SER A 227 11.31 -8.65 8.31
CA SER A 227 10.64 -7.84 7.28
C SER A 227 9.11 -7.81 7.44
N TYR A 228 8.57 -8.57 8.39
CA TYR A 228 7.13 -8.64 8.62
C TYR A 228 6.60 -7.29 9.11
N GLN A 229 5.58 -6.78 8.40
CA GLN A 229 4.88 -5.55 8.74
C GLN A 229 3.39 -5.77 8.55
N PHE A 230 2.62 -5.21 9.47
CA PHE A 230 1.17 -5.19 9.42
C PHE A 230 0.67 -3.78 9.21
N LYS A 231 -0.31 -3.66 8.32
CA LYS A 231 -1.21 -2.52 8.33
C LYS A 231 -2.47 -2.91 9.08
N SER A 232 -2.78 -2.19 10.15
CA SER A 232 -4.02 -2.33 10.89
C SER A 232 -4.84 -1.05 10.87
N TRP A 233 -6.16 -1.20 10.96
CA TRP A 233 -7.10 -0.09 10.97
C TRP A 233 -8.36 -0.44 11.75
N VAL A 234 -9.04 0.60 12.23
CA VAL A 234 -10.32 0.48 12.91
C VAL A 234 -11.44 0.84 11.94
N ASN A 235 -12.49 0.03 11.86
CA ASN A 235 -13.71 0.35 11.12
C ASN A 235 -14.92 -0.12 11.91
N LYS A 236 -15.77 0.85 12.30
CA LYS A 236 -16.84 0.68 13.29
C LYS A 236 -16.24 0.08 14.57
N ASP A 237 -16.83 -0.99 15.08
CA ASP A 237 -16.44 -1.64 16.33
C ASP A 237 -15.42 -2.77 16.14
N LYS A 238 -14.75 -2.86 14.98
CA LYS A 238 -13.77 -3.92 14.68
C LYS A 238 -12.40 -3.36 14.33
N VAL A 239 -11.36 -4.11 14.69
CA VAL A 239 -10.00 -3.87 14.21
C VAL A 239 -9.68 -4.90 13.14
N TYR A 240 -9.05 -4.45 12.06
CA TYR A 240 -8.60 -5.28 10.96
C TYR A 240 -7.09 -5.15 10.85
N SER A 241 -6.40 -6.25 10.54
CA SER A 241 -4.95 -6.27 10.31
C SER A 241 -4.61 -7.13 9.10
N LEU A 242 -3.79 -6.61 8.20
CA LEU A 242 -3.30 -7.30 7.02
C LEU A 242 -1.76 -7.29 7.01
N GLY A 243 -1.16 -8.47 6.93
CA GLY A 243 0.29 -8.63 6.83
C GLY A 243 0.77 -8.58 5.39
N GLY A 244 2.01 -8.13 5.17
CA GLY A 244 2.58 -8.03 3.82
C GLY A 244 2.76 -9.36 3.08
N TYR A 245 2.79 -10.50 3.77
CA TYR A 245 3.08 -11.81 3.15
C TYR A 245 1.92 -12.80 3.26
N VAL A 246 0.75 -12.34 3.71
CA VAL A 246 -0.49 -13.12 3.76
C VAL A 246 -1.56 -12.43 2.96
N ASP A 247 -2.46 -13.21 2.37
CA ASP A 247 -3.67 -12.72 1.71
C ASP A 247 -4.92 -12.89 2.59
N GLU A 248 -4.74 -12.84 3.91
CA GLU A 248 -5.81 -12.86 4.90
C GLU A 248 -5.85 -11.55 5.72
N ILE A 249 -7.07 -11.04 5.95
CA ILE A 249 -7.31 -9.94 6.89
C ILE A 249 -7.75 -10.57 8.21
N LEU A 250 -6.97 -10.32 9.26
CA LEU A 250 -7.29 -10.72 10.61
C LEU A 250 -8.30 -9.74 11.21
N VAL A 251 -9.38 -10.26 11.79
CA VAL A 251 -10.47 -9.46 12.34
C VAL A 251 -10.52 -9.65 13.86
N TYR A 252 -10.45 -8.54 14.58
CA TYR A 252 -10.60 -8.48 16.03
C TYR A 252 -11.98 -7.89 16.37
N ASP A 253 -12.69 -8.49 17.32
CA ASP A 253 -13.96 -7.98 17.84
C ASP A 253 -13.74 -6.74 18.74
N GLY A 254 -13.37 -5.65 18.09
CA GLY A 254 -13.06 -4.36 18.69
C GLY A 254 -11.73 -4.30 19.43
N LEU A 255 -11.54 -3.18 20.12
CA LEU A 255 -10.30 -2.87 20.86
C LEU A 255 -10.13 -3.74 22.13
N ASN A 256 -11.14 -4.50 22.50
CA ASN A 256 -11.11 -5.40 23.65
C ASN A 256 -10.58 -6.80 23.31
N SER A 257 -10.67 -7.21 22.04
CA SER A 257 -10.12 -8.50 21.64
C SER A 257 -8.61 -8.41 21.46
N MET A 258 -7.86 -9.17 22.25
CA MET A 258 -6.40 -9.25 22.11
C MET A 258 -5.98 -10.10 20.91
N TYR A 259 -6.82 -11.03 20.46
CA TYR A 259 -6.52 -11.96 19.38
C TYR A 259 -7.58 -11.87 18.27
N PRO A 260 -7.25 -12.25 17.02
CA PRO A 260 -8.24 -12.30 15.95
C PRO A 260 -9.34 -13.29 16.30
N THR A 261 -10.59 -12.89 16.12
CA THR A 261 -11.78 -13.71 16.32
C THR A 261 -12.28 -14.31 15.01
N ASP A 262 -11.86 -13.76 13.88
CA ASP A 262 -12.30 -14.14 12.53
C ASP A 262 -11.21 -13.76 11.49
N ASN A 263 -11.33 -14.28 10.27
CA ASN A 263 -10.46 -13.91 9.16
C ASN A 263 -11.23 -13.76 7.83
N ILE A 264 -10.72 -12.89 6.95
CA ILE A 264 -11.29 -12.67 5.61
C ILE A 264 -10.21 -12.98 4.57
N GLN A 265 -10.46 -13.97 3.71
CA GLN A 265 -9.55 -14.33 2.63
C GLN A 265 -9.70 -13.36 1.44
N ILE A 266 -8.63 -12.70 1.03
CA ILE A 266 -8.62 -11.75 -0.10
C ILE A 266 -8.60 -12.48 -1.45
N LYS A 267 -8.06 -13.71 -1.48
CA LYS A 267 -7.96 -14.59 -2.66
C LYS A 267 -7.28 -13.92 -3.86
N ILE A 268 -6.11 -13.33 -3.63
CA ILE A 268 -5.34 -12.67 -4.69
C ILE A 268 -4.86 -13.75 -5.68
N PRO A 269 -5.20 -13.67 -6.99
CA PRO A 269 -4.84 -14.71 -7.94
C PRO A 269 -3.32 -14.91 -8.06
N GLY A 270 -2.88 -16.16 -7.83
CA GLY A 270 -1.48 -16.56 -7.90
C GLY A 270 -0.62 -16.11 -6.70
N PHE A 271 -1.23 -15.63 -5.62
CA PHE A 271 -0.50 -15.24 -4.42
C PHE A 271 0.04 -16.46 -3.69
N GLU A 272 1.36 -16.56 -3.65
CA GLU A 272 2.13 -17.62 -2.99
C GLU A 272 2.62 -17.10 -1.63
N GLN A 273 2.06 -17.61 -0.53
CA GLN A 273 2.57 -17.33 0.81
C GLN A 273 3.95 -17.98 1.00
N PRO A 274 4.87 -17.38 1.77
CA PRO A 274 6.16 -17.99 2.06
C PRO A 274 5.99 -19.35 2.75
N LYS A 275 6.75 -20.36 2.29
CA LYS A 275 6.88 -21.62 3.03
C LYS A 275 7.52 -21.36 4.41
N GLY A 276 7.06 -22.07 5.44
CA GLY A 276 7.43 -21.81 6.84
C GLY A 276 6.37 -21.07 7.66
N PHE A 277 5.23 -20.72 7.06
CA PHE A 277 4.07 -20.24 7.83
C PHE A 277 3.30 -21.40 8.49
N SER A 278 3.45 -22.61 7.96
CA SER A 278 2.76 -23.81 8.46
C SER A 278 3.64 -24.73 9.31
N GLU A 279 4.96 -24.53 9.34
CA GLU A 279 5.91 -25.47 9.94
C GLU A 279 6.81 -24.79 10.98
N PRO A 280 6.97 -25.36 12.18
CA PRO A 280 7.84 -24.78 13.21
C PRO A 280 9.31 -24.88 12.80
N LEU A 281 10.05 -23.79 13.02
CA LEU A 281 11.48 -23.74 12.74
C LEU A 281 12.28 -24.39 13.88
N THR A 282 13.09 -25.36 13.51
CA THR A 282 13.98 -26.16 14.36
C THR A 282 15.41 -26.04 13.84
N ILE A 283 16.39 -26.44 14.64
CA ILE A 283 17.80 -26.49 14.20
C ILE A 283 17.94 -27.35 12.93
N ASN A 284 17.11 -28.39 12.75
CA ASN A 284 17.25 -29.35 11.66
C ASN A 284 16.62 -28.90 10.34
N ASN A 285 15.61 -28.03 10.36
CA ASN A 285 14.87 -27.60 9.16
C ASN A 285 14.99 -26.10 8.86
N HIS A 286 15.76 -25.33 9.64
CA HIS A 286 15.82 -23.87 9.49
C HIS A 286 16.38 -23.41 8.15
N GLU A 287 17.43 -24.05 7.62
CA GLU A 287 18.03 -23.69 6.32
C GLU A 287 17.03 -23.96 5.18
N GLU A 288 16.44 -25.15 5.17
CA GLU A 288 15.44 -25.55 4.18
C GLU A 288 14.21 -24.63 4.20
N ILE A 289 13.64 -24.35 5.38
CA ILE A 289 12.51 -23.42 5.51
C ILE A 289 12.89 -22.03 5.00
N ASN A 290 14.08 -21.54 5.34
CA ASN A 290 14.52 -20.23 4.92
C ASN A 290 14.69 -20.13 3.40
N ASP A 291 15.26 -21.15 2.75
CA ASP A 291 15.44 -21.15 1.29
C ASP A 291 14.10 -21.31 0.56
N LEU A 292 13.20 -22.13 1.10
CA LEU A 292 11.84 -22.28 0.58
C LEU A 292 10.98 -21.02 0.77
N SER A 293 11.30 -20.19 1.77
CA SER A 293 10.64 -18.90 2.00
C SER A 293 11.11 -17.79 1.05
N ASP A 294 12.20 -18.00 0.29
CA ASP A 294 12.83 -16.93 -0.48
C ASP A 294 12.02 -16.51 -1.71
N LYS A 295 11.28 -17.43 -2.32
CA LYS A 295 10.32 -17.11 -3.39
C LYS A 295 8.91 -17.01 -2.82
N HIS A 296 8.35 -15.81 -2.83
CA HIS A 296 7.03 -15.55 -2.28
C HIS A 296 6.36 -14.36 -2.96
N SER A 297 5.07 -14.22 -2.69
CA SER A 297 4.30 -13.03 -3.02
C SER A 297 4.31 -12.04 -1.86
N TYR A 298 4.17 -10.75 -2.18
CA TYR A 298 4.27 -9.68 -1.21
C TYR A 298 3.29 -8.56 -1.54
N ILE A 299 2.43 -8.22 -0.59
CA ILE A 299 1.60 -7.03 -0.55
C ILE A 299 2.49 -5.88 -0.05
N SER A 300 2.73 -4.90 -0.92
CA SER A 300 3.59 -3.77 -0.64
C SER A 300 2.85 -2.61 0.00
N GLN A 301 1.66 -2.28 -0.50
CA GLN A 301 0.84 -1.18 0.00
C GLN A 301 -0.61 -1.59 0.01
N THR A 302 -1.32 -1.03 0.97
CA THR A 302 -2.76 -1.22 1.16
C THR A 302 -3.36 0.16 1.36
N TYR A 303 -4.45 0.43 0.65
CA TYR A 303 -5.18 1.69 0.64
C TYR A 303 -6.62 1.39 1.06
N LEU A 304 -7.01 1.96 2.18
CA LEU A 304 -8.37 1.81 2.70
C LEU A 304 -9.30 2.76 1.95
N MET A 305 -10.35 2.19 1.36
CA MET A 305 -11.34 2.91 0.59
C MET A 305 -12.67 2.96 1.35
N GLU A 306 -13.62 3.76 0.88
CA GLU A 306 -14.96 3.81 1.46
C GLU A 306 -15.69 2.48 1.28
N ASN A 307 -16.81 2.32 1.99
CA ASN A 307 -17.72 1.18 1.82
C ASN A 307 -17.03 -0.19 1.94
N ARG A 308 -16.08 -0.32 2.87
CA ARG A 308 -15.40 -1.58 3.16
C ARG A 308 -14.66 -2.16 1.95
N GLN A 309 -14.05 -1.26 1.20
CA GLN A 309 -13.20 -1.60 0.08
C GLN A 309 -11.74 -1.36 0.46
N LEU A 310 -10.86 -2.13 -0.17
CA LEU A 310 -9.43 -1.90 -0.14
C LEU A 310 -8.89 -1.99 -1.55
N PHE A 311 -7.90 -1.17 -1.82
CA PHE A 311 -7.00 -1.36 -2.95
C PHE A 311 -5.64 -1.74 -2.40
N LEU A 312 -5.00 -2.73 -3.00
CA LEU A 312 -3.65 -3.12 -2.62
C LEU A 312 -2.77 -3.25 -3.83
N THR A 313 -1.47 -3.13 -3.59
CA THR A 313 -0.46 -3.38 -4.60
C THR A 313 0.41 -4.54 -4.17
N TYR A 314 0.64 -5.48 -5.07
CA TYR A 314 1.31 -6.73 -4.75
C TYR A 314 2.26 -7.17 -5.86
N SER A 315 3.25 -7.97 -5.49
CA SER A 315 4.17 -8.66 -6.40
C SER A 315 4.02 -10.18 -6.21
N LEU A 316 4.27 -10.95 -7.27
CA LEU A 316 4.15 -12.41 -7.26
C LEU A 316 5.50 -13.09 -7.42
N GLY A 317 5.81 -14.03 -6.53
CA GLY A 317 6.81 -15.08 -6.75
C GLY A 317 8.22 -14.60 -7.13
N VAL A 318 8.75 -13.56 -6.48
CA VAL A 318 10.11 -13.03 -6.75
C VAL A 318 11.00 -13.25 -5.53
N ASN A 319 12.28 -13.58 -5.77
CA ASN A 319 13.29 -13.63 -4.72
C ASN A 319 13.61 -12.20 -4.23
N ASP A 320 14.00 -12.03 -2.96
CA ASP A 320 14.43 -10.73 -2.42
C ASP A 320 15.66 -10.16 -3.12
N ILE A 321 16.52 -11.01 -3.68
CA ILE A 321 17.72 -10.55 -4.40
C ILE A 321 17.33 -9.78 -5.68
N ASP A 322 16.11 -9.99 -6.21
CA ASP A 322 15.59 -9.36 -7.42
C ASP A 322 14.57 -8.24 -7.13
N LEU A 323 14.68 -7.55 -5.98
CA LEU A 323 13.78 -6.45 -5.60
C LEU A 323 13.64 -5.37 -6.69
N GLU A 324 14.71 -5.09 -7.45
CA GLU A 324 14.73 -4.12 -8.55
C GLU A 324 13.90 -4.56 -9.76
N ASN A 325 13.66 -5.87 -9.93
CA ASN A 325 12.92 -6.45 -11.05
C ASN A 325 11.47 -6.84 -10.67
N ARG A 326 11.00 -6.49 -9.47
CA ARG A 326 9.63 -6.82 -9.04
C ARG A 326 8.61 -6.02 -9.82
N VAL A 327 7.79 -6.73 -10.59
CA VAL A 327 6.61 -6.17 -11.23
C VAL A 327 5.46 -6.15 -10.25
N PHE A 328 4.93 -4.96 -10.00
CA PHE A 328 3.78 -4.79 -9.11
C PHE A 328 2.47 -4.75 -9.89
N LYS A 329 1.43 -5.26 -9.25
CA LYS A 329 0.05 -5.34 -9.76
C LYS A 329 -0.89 -4.73 -8.75
N GLY A 330 -2.03 -4.21 -9.23
CA GLY A 330 -3.10 -3.71 -8.37
C GLY A 330 -4.17 -4.78 -8.14
N TYR A 331 -4.78 -4.77 -6.97
CA TYR A 331 -5.95 -5.59 -6.66
C TYR A 331 -6.95 -4.75 -5.86
N TRP A 332 -8.19 -4.70 -6.33
CA TRP A 332 -9.31 -4.11 -5.60
C TRP A 332 -10.08 -5.24 -4.94
N PHE A 333 -10.51 -5.04 -3.69
CA PHE A 333 -11.26 -6.03 -2.93
C PHE A 333 -12.31 -5.36 -2.06
N ASN A 334 -13.54 -5.87 -2.11
CA ASN A 334 -14.61 -5.54 -1.19
C ASN A 334 -14.74 -6.67 -0.18
N TYR A 335 -14.42 -6.39 1.08
CA TYR A 335 -14.41 -7.41 2.14
C TYR A 335 -15.78 -7.71 2.74
N GLU A 336 -16.82 -6.92 2.44
CA GLU A 336 -18.21 -7.24 2.76
C GLU A 336 -18.81 -8.23 1.75
N GLU A 337 -18.50 -8.04 0.48
CA GLU A 337 -18.95 -8.94 -0.60
C GLU A 337 -18.05 -10.15 -0.80
N ASN A 338 -16.86 -10.13 -0.21
CA ASN A 338 -15.79 -11.11 -0.44
C ASN A 338 -15.47 -11.29 -1.94
N LYS A 339 -15.37 -10.16 -2.65
CA LYS A 339 -15.10 -10.10 -4.09
C LYS A 339 -13.91 -9.21 -4.36
N GLY A 340 -13.04 -9.65 -5.26
CA GLY A 340 -11.92 -8.85 -5.73
C GLY A 340 -11.71 -8.95 -7.23
N LYS A 341 -11.00 -7.96 -7.76
CA LYS A 341 -10.69 -7.83 -9.17
C LYS A 341 -9.25 -7.35 -9.33
N ASN A 342 -8.53 -7.95 -10.27
CA ASN A 342 -7.23 -7.42 -10.70
C ASN A 342 -7.41 -6.04 -11.33
N VAL A 343 -6.52 -5.13 -10.96
CA VAL A 343 -6.50 -3.75 -11.45
C VAL A 343 -5.21 -3.51 -12.21
N MET A 344 -5.34 -3.01 -13.43
CA MET A 344 -4.18 -2.58 -14.20
C MET A 344 -3.68 -1.23 -13.65
N LEU A 345 -2.43 -1.20 -13.16
CA LEU A 345 -1.77 0.03 -12.74
C LEU A 345 -1.45 0.91 -13.97
N PRO A 346 -1.41 2.24 -13.84
CA PRO A 346 -0.97 3.12 -14.93
C PRO A 346 0.45 2.77 -15.41
N LYS A 347 0.72 2.83 -16.73
CA LYS A 347 1.95 2.30 -17.36
C LYS A 347 3.27 2.82 -16.78
N GLU A 348 3.30 4.03 -16.22
CA GLU A 348 4.51 4.62 -15.61
C GLU A 348 4.73 4.18 -14.14
N ASN A 349 3.76 3.46 -13.55
CA ASN A 349 3.71 3.11 -12.14
C ASN A 349 3.52 1.59 -11.98
N GLY A 350 4.62 0.84 -11.86
CA GLY A 350 4.58 -0.62 -11.67
C GLY A 350 5.87 -1.38 -12.00
N GLU A 351 6.86 -0.71 -12.62
CA GLU A 351 8.10 -1.32 -13.12
C GLU A 351 9.37 -0.95 -12.33
N ASN A 352 9.25 -0.42 -11.12
CA ASN A 352 10.41 -0.15 -10.25
C ASN A 352 10.03 -0.46 -8.78
N SER A 353 10.97 -0.45 -7.86
CA SER A 353 10.75 -0.57 -6.42
C SER A 353 10.51 0.78 -5.73
N SER A 354 10.78 1.94 -6.35
CA SER A 354 10.69 3.26 -5.66
C SER A 354 9.32 3.97 -5.71
N TRP A 355 8.31 3.40 -6.36
CA TRP A 355 6.99 4.02 -6.57
C TRP A 355 6.01 3.84 -5.39
N TYR A 356 6.26 2.90 -4.45
CA TYR A 356 5.26 2.55 -3.42
C TYR A 356 4.96 3.70 -2.44
N ASN A 357 5.87 4.66 -2.29
CA ASN A 357 5.67 5.89 -1.50
C ASN A 357 5.14 7.07 -2.33
N ARG A 358 4.62 6.84 -3.54
CA ARG A 358 4.20 7.91 -4.47
C ARG A 358 2.72 7.84 -4.84
N ILE A 359 1.94 7.06 -4.08
CA ILE A 359 0.51 6.91 -4.30
C ILE A 359 -0.25 7.29 -3.03
N ALA A 360 -1.33 8.04 -3.21
CA ALA A 360 -2.28 8.34 -2.14
C ALA A 360 -3.70 8.09 -2.62
N TYR A 361 -4.54 7.54 -1.74
CA TYR A 361 -5.98 7.48 -1.94
C TYR A 361 -6.61 8.82 -1.56
N LEU A 362 -7.33 9.45 -2.48
CA LEU A 362 -7.94 10.78 -2.30
C LEU A 362 -9.42 10.74 -1.92
N GLY A 363 -10.00 9.55 -1.81
CA GLY A 363 -11.43 9.36 -1.63
C GLY A 363 -12.23 9.37 -2.94
N ASN A 364 -13.47 8.88 -2.87
CA ASN A 364 -14.38 8.77 -4.01
C ASN A 364 -13.79 7.99 -5.20
N ASN A 365 -13.12 6.87 -4.92
CA ASN A 365 -12.38 6.05 -5.89
C ASN A 365 -11.23 6.76 -6.61
N ARG A 366 -10.78 7.93 -6.14
CA ARG A 366 -9.68 8.68 -6.76
C ARG A 366 -8.35 8.40 -6.08
N PHE A 367 -7.30 8.33 -6.88
CA PHE A 367 -5.93 8.06 -6.45
C PHE A 367 -5.00 9.07 -7.09
N LEU A 368 -4.10 9.63 -6.29
CA LEU A 368 -2.95 10.40 -6.76
C LEU A 368 -1.81 9.43 -7.07
N PHE A 369 -1.24 9.55 -8.26
CA PHE A 369 0.01 8.89 -8.65
C PHE A 369 1.05 9.95 -8.99
N VAL A 370 2.10 10.05 -8.20
CA VAL A 370 3.19 11.01 -8.43
C VAL A 370 4.22 10.42 -9.37
N GLN A 371 4.53 11.13 -10.45
CA GLN A 371 5.53 10.69 -11.44
C GLN A 371 6.91 10.56 -10.80
N ASN A 372 7.65 9.50 -11.17
CA ASN A 372 9.03 9.35 -10.75
C ASN A 372 9.95 10.21 -11.66
N ASN A 373 10.50 11.30 -11.09
CA ASN A 373 11.40 12.20 -11.79
C ASN A 373 12.88 12.01 -11.39
N GLU A 374 13.28 10.84 -10.88
CA GLU A 374 14.64 10.54 -10.37
C GLU A 374 15.82 10.93 -11.30
N LYS A 375 15.59 11.21 -12.59
CA LYS A 375 16.63 11.53 -13.59
C LYS A 375 16.63 12.98 -14.08
N VAL A 376 15.74 13.85 -13.58
CA VAL A 376 15.68 15.25 -14.00
C VAL A 376 15.58 16.14 -12.77
N GLU A 377 16.56 17.01 -12.57
CA GLU A 377 16.48 18.07 -11.58
C GLU A 377 15.30 18.97 -11.96
N ARG A 378 14.23 18.91 -11.16
CA ARG A 378 13.01 19.68 -11.35
C ARG A 378 12.63 20.31 -10.03
N ASP A 379 12.20 21.57 -10.10
CA ASP A 379 11.69 22.32 -8.96
C ASP A 379 10.28 21.85 -8.53
N PHE A 380 9.67 20.93 -9.28
CA PHE A 380 8.33 20.41 -9.03
C PHE A 380 8.14 18.99 -9.55
N HIS A 381 7.10 18.33 -9.05
CA HIS A 381 6.62 17.04 -9.54
C HIS A 381 5.22 17.17 -10.15
N THR A 382 4.88 16.23 -11.02
CA THR A 382 3.54 16.10 -11.57
C THR A 382 2.84 14.93 -10.90
N GLY A 383 1.71 15.22 -10.28
CA GLY A 383 0.80 14.23 -9.72
C GLY A 383 -0.39 14.02 -10.64
N TYR A 384 -0.69 12.79 -11.01
CA TYR A 384 -1.83 12.45 -11.84
C TYR A 384 -2.95 11.89 -10.96
N ILE A 385 -4.16 12.43 -11.10
CA ILE A 385 -5.34 11.98 -10.39
C ILE A 385 -6.10 11.02 -11.29
N TYR A 386 -6.20 9.76 -10.86
CA TYR A 386 -6.92 8.72 -11.55
C TYR A 386 -8.14 8.28 -10.74
N ARG A 387 -9.26 8.04 -11.39
CA ARG A 387 -10.39 7.30 -10.82
C ARG A 387 -10.25 5.81 -11.10
N LEU A 388 -10.43 5.00 -10.07
CA LEU A 388 -10.55 3.55 -10.20
C LEU A 388 -11.97 3.19 -10.67
N ASP A 389 -12.10 2.91 -11.96
CA ASP A 389 -13.33 2.38 -12.55
C ASP A 389 -13.31 0.85 -12.46
N HIS A 390 -14.04 0.33 -11.49
CA HIS A 390 -14.28 -1.09 -11.32
C HIS A 390 -15.71 -1.38 -11.77
N ALA A 391 -15.93 -1.39 -13.09
CA ALA A 391 -17.24 -1.63 -13.68
C ALA A 391 -17.92 -2.86 -13.02
N ASN A 392 -19.15 -2.63 -12.53
CA ASN A 392 -20.01 -3.67 -11.97
C ASN A 392 -20.39 -4.69 -13.03
#